data_AF-A0A447N0W2-F1
#
_entry.id   AF-A0A447N0W2-F1
#
_cell.length_a   1.000
_cell.length_b   1.000
_cell.length_c   1.000
_cell.angle_alpha   90.00
_cell.angle_beta   90.00
_cell.angle_gamma   90.00
#
_symmetry.space_group_name_H-M   'P 1'
#
loop_
_entity.id
_entity.type
_entity.pdbx_description
1 polymer ?
#
loop_
_entity_poly.entity_id
_entity_poly.type
_entity_poly.pdbx_seq_one_letter_code
_entity_poly.pdbx_strand_id
1 'polypeptide(L)'
;MHSGGNTILLAAGDYRAQIVSVGAGLAELTWQGKHLVIPHKPEEMPLAHLGKVLIPWPNRIANGIYQHDGHEYQLPINEHGSNAAIHGLLAWRDWQVDELTATKASFSIFLPPSYGYPFALISQVIYSLDATTGPVR
;
A
#
# COMPACT_ATOMS: atom_id res chain seq x y z
N MET A 1 -6.49 -10.76 -15.73
CA MET A 1 -6.02 -10.28 -14.41
C MET A 1 -5.20 -9.03 -14.64
N HIS A 2 -5.50 -7.95 -13.92
CA HIS A 2 -4.71 -6.72 -13.95
C HIS A 2 -3.57 -6.84 -12.93
N SER A 3 -2.40 -6.26 -13.24
CA SER A 3 -1.21 -6.30 -12.38
C SER A 3 -1.46 -5.71 -10.99
N GLY A 4 -2.42 -4.77 -10.86
CA GLY A 4 -2.84 -4.17 -9.58
C GLY A 4 -3.93 -4.91 -8.80
N GLY A 5 -4.47 -6.03 -9.29
CA GLY A 5 -5.62 -6.69 -8.67
C GLY A 5 -6.94 -6.00 -9.04
N ASN A 6 -7.81 -5.75 -8.04
CA ASN A 6 -9.07 -5.04 -8.21
C ASN A 6 -8.86 -3.53 -8.21
N THR A 7 -9.58 -2.83 -9.08
CA THR A 7 -9.59 -1.35 -9.13
C THR A 7 -10.82 -0.81 -8.42
N ILE A 8 -10.60 0.08 -7.46
CA ILE A 8 -11.61 0.73 -6.63
C ILE A 8 -11.67 2.20 -7.02
N LEU A 9 -12.87 2.73 -7.23
CA LEU A 9 -13.11 4.12 -7.61
C LEU A 9 -13.90 4.84 -6.52
N LEU A 10 -13.38 5.96 -6.05
CA LEU A 10 -14.06 6.86 -5.11
C LEU A 10 -14.30 8.21 -5.76
N ALA A 11 -15.40 8.86 -5.40
CA ALA A 11 -15.79 10.17 -5.91
C ALA A 11 -16.54 10.99 -4.85
N ALA A 12 -16.11 12.23 -4.63
CA ALA A 12 -16.82 13.20 -3.79
C ALA A 12 -16.66 14.60 -4.39
N GLY A 13 -17.76 15.26 -4.78
CA GLY A 13 -17.69 16.57 -5.46
C GLY A 13 -16.82 16.50 -6.73
N ASP A 14 -15.77 17.33 -6.80
CA ASP A 14 -14.79 17.35 -7.88
C ASP A 14 -13.59 16.41 -7.67
N TYR A 15 -13.52 15.72 -6.52
CA TYR A 15 -12.46 14.77 -6.22
C TYR A 15 -12.77 13.39 -6.79
N ARG A 16 -11.77 12.73 -7.38
CA ARG A 16 -11.81 11.32 -7.78
C ARG A 16 -10.54 10.63 -7.30
N ALA A 17 -10.66 9.41 -6.79
CA ALA A 17 -9.53 8.57 -6.46
C ALA A 17 -9.67 7.18 -7.08
N GLN A 18 -8.55 6.63 -7.52
CA GLN A 18 -8.43 5.25 -7.98
C GLN A 18 -7.45 4.52 -7.07
N ILE A 19 -7.90 3.43 -6.47
CA ILE A 19 -7.11 2.58 -5.57
C ILE A 19 -7.04 1.18 -6.18
N VAL A 20 -5.89 0.52 -6.09
CA VAL A 20 -5.69 -0.87 -6.50
C VAL A 20 -5.54 -1.76 -5.27
N SER A 21 -6.16 -2.94 -5.26
CA SER A 21 -6.14 -3.83 -4.09
C SER A 21 -4.75 -4.39 -3.77
N VAL A 22 -3.89 -4.57 -4.78
CA VAL A 22 -2.48 -4.94 -4.55
C VAL A 22 -1.74 -3.79 -3.85
N GLY A 23 -1.31 -4.05 -2.63
CA GLY A 23 -0.66 -3.10 -1.74
C GLY A 23 -1.58 -1.98 -1.24
N ALA A 24 -2.91 -2.14 -1.37
CA ALA A 24 -3.92 -1.12 -1.11
C ALA A 24 -3.50 0.25 -1.68
N GLY A 25 -3.01 0.26 -2.91
CA GLY A 25 -2.22 1.36 -3.45
C GLY A 25 -3.04 2.46 -4.11
N LEU A 26 -2.73 3.72 -3.82
CA LEU A 26 -3.34 4.87 -4.51
C LEU A 26 -2.75 5.02 -5.92
N ALA A 27 -3.54 4.66 -6.93
CA ALA A 27 -3.15 4.74 -8.34
C ALA A 27 -3.36 6.13 -8.94
N GLU A 28 -4.42 6.82 -8.52
CA GLU A 28 -4.72 8.17 -8.97
C GLU A 28 -5.50 8.93 -7.90
N LEU A 29 -5.25 10.24 -7.82
CA LEU A 29 -6.09 11.19 -7.11
C LEU A 29 -6.17 12.46 -7.95
N THR A 30 -7.37 12.91 -8.27
CA THR A 30 -7.62 14.14 -9.02
C THR A 30 -8.57 15.09 -8.31
N TRP A 31 -8.44 16.37 -8.62
CA TRP A 31 -9.41 17.42 -8.29
C TRP A 31 -9.63 18.28 -9.52
N GLN A 32 -10.90 18.43 -9.94
CA GLN A 32 -11.27 19.14 -11.18
C GLN A 32 -10.49 18.62 -12.41
N GLY A 33 -10.30 17.30 -12.49
CA GLY A 33 -9.56 16.63 -13.56
C GLY A 33 -8.04 16.83 -13.54
N LYS A 34 -7.48 17.51 -12.54
CA LYS A 34 -6.03 17.69 -12.38
C LYS A 34 -5.48 16.68 -11.38
N HIS A 35 -4.40 15.99 -11.74
CA HIS A 35 -3.74 15.04 -10.84
C HIS A 35 -3.10 15.75 -9.64
N LEU A 36 -3.37 15.21 -8.45
CA LEU A 36 -2.77 15.64 -7.18
C LEU A 36 -1.61 14.73 -6.73
N VAL A 37 -1.52 13.54 -7.34
CA VAL A 37 -0.42 12.58 -7.16
C VAL A 37 0.11 12.16 -8.53
N ILE A 38 1.30 11.57 -8.58
CA ILE A 38 1.80 10.97 -9.83
C ILE A 38 0.94 9.73 -10.13
N PRO A 39 0.18 9.71 -11.24
CA PRO A 39 -0.70 8.59 -11.54
C PRO A 39 0.07 7.39 -12.10
N HIS A 40 -0.49 6.19 -11.94
CA HIS A 40 -0.10 5.01 -12.72
C HIS A 40 -1.34 4.23 -13.15
N LYS A 41 -1.21 3.44 -14.22
CA LYS A 41 -2.31 2.62 -14.71
C LYS A 41 -2.47 1.35 -13.86
N PRO A 42 -3.69 0.97 -13.44
CA PRO A 42 -3.94 -0.28 -12.70
C PRO A 42 -3.49 -1.56 -13.40
N GLU A 43 -3.42 -1.53 -14.74
CA GLU A 43 -3.01 -2.65 -15.58
C GLU A 43 -1.50 -2.86 -15.59
N GLU A 44 -0.73 -1.81 -15.25
CA GLU A 44 0.72 -1.78 -15.33
C GLU A 44 1.35 -1.98 -13.94
N MET A 45 2.56 -2.53 -13.89
CA MET A 45 3.34 -2.52 -12.65
C MET A 45 3.87 -1.08 -12.44
N PRO A 46 3.59 -0.45 -11.29
CA PRO A 46 4.05 0.91 -11.05
C PRO A 46 5.58 0.97 -10.96
N LEU A 47 6.14 2.15 -11.24
CA LEU A 47 7.54 2.41 -10.97
C LEU A 47 7.79 2.35 -9.45
N ALA A 48 8.76 1.53 -9.03
CA ALA A 48 9.09 1.31 -7.63
C ALA A 48 7.85 0.97 -6.79
N HIS A 49 7.60 1.67 -5.68
CA HIS A 49 6.47 1.41 -4.77
C HIS A 49 5.42 2.52 -4.83
N LEU A 50 5.27 3.16 -5.98
CA LEU A 50 4.38 4.31 -6.14
C LEU A 50 2.96 4.00 -5.64
N GLY A 51 2.50 4.83 -4.70
CA GLY A 51 1.16 4.73 -4.10
C GLY A 51 0.94 3.58 -3.14
N LYS A 52 1.90 2.65 -2.95
CA LYS A 52 1.72 1.45 -2.11
C LYS A 52 1.76 1.78 -0.62
N VAL A 53 1.01 1.00 0.17
CA VAL A 53 1.08 1.01 1.63
C VAL A 53 2.29 0.19 2.09
N LEU A 54 3.15 0.79 2.92
CA LEU A 54 4.46 0.25 3.30
C LEU A 54 4.44 -0.26 4.75
N ILE A 55 4.02 -1.50 4.92
CA ILE A 55 3.87 -2.17 6.22
C ILE A 55 4.63 -3.51 6.17
N PRO A 56 5.39 -3.90 7.22
CA PRO A 56 5.46 -3.28 8.54
C PRO A 56 6.33 -2.03 8.68
N TRP A 57 7.23 -1.76 7.72
CA TRP A 57 8.14 -0.63 7.81
C TRP A 57 8.23 0.12 6.46
N PRO A 58 8.36 1.45 6.50
CA PRO A 58 8.80 2.21 5.34
C PRO A 58 10.33 2.14 5.22
N ASN A 59 10.83 2.55 4.06
CA ASN A 59 12.26 2.62 3.75
C ASN A 59 13.03 1.31 4.01
N ARG A 60 14.35 1.39 4.21
CA ARG A 60 15.30 0.28 4.22
C ARG A 60 15.64 -0.19 5.62
N ILE A 61 15.85 -1.49 5.75
CA ILE A 61 16.62 -2.13 6.80
C ILE A 61 17.92 -2.62 6.16
N ALA A 62 19.04 -2.00 6.55
CA ALA A 62 20.35 -2.30 5.99
C ALA A 62 20.74 -3.76 6.26
N ASN A 63 21.28 -4.44 5.23
CA ASN A 63 21.60 -5.87 5.26
C ASN A 63 20.40 -6.78 5.57
N GLY A 64 19.17 -6.24 5.63
CA GLY A 64 17.98 -6.96 6.09
C GLY A 64 18.05 -7.40 7.56
N ILE A 65 19.04 -6.94 8.33
CA ILE A 65 19.26 -7.37 9.71
C ILE A 65 18.66 -6.34 10.66
N TYR A 66 17.87 -6.81 11.62
CA TYR A 66 17.39 -5.99 12.72
C TYR A 66 17.38 -6.79 14.03
N GLN A 67 17.35 -6.08 15.15
CA GLN A 67 17.24 -6.69 16.47
C GLN A 67 15.93 -6.29 17.13
N HIS A 68 15.31 -7.25 17.83
CA HIS A 68 14.14 -7.02 18.65
C HIS A 68 14.19 -7.97 19.85
N ASP A 69 13.94 -7.44 21.05
CA ASP A 69 13.98 -8.19 22.32
C ASP A 69 15.21 -9.08 22.46
N GLY A 70 16.39 -8.54 22.13
CA GLY A 70 17.68 -9.24 22.23
C GLY A 70 17.94 -10.32 21.18
N HIS A 71 17.03 -10.50 20.21
CA HIS A 71 17.18 -11.46 19.12
C HIS A 71 17.46 -10.75 17.80
N GLU A 72 18.39 -11.29 17.02
CA GLU A 72 18.67 -10.85 15.66
C GLU A 72 17.79 -11.62 14.66
N TYR A 73 17.23 -10.88 13.70
CA TYR A 73 16.38 -11.42 12.64
C TYR A 73 16.89 -10.97 11.27
N GLN A 74 16.74 -11.86 10.28
CA GLN A 74 17.14 -11.64 8.90
C GLN A 74 15.92 -11.59 7.99
N LEU A 75 15.66 -10.42 7.42
CA LEU A 75 14.65 -10.21 6.39
C LEU A 75 15.17 -10.58 4.99
N PRO A 76 14.29 -10.97 4.07
CA PRO A 76 14.65 -11.11 2.66
C PRO A 76 15.18 -9.80 2.07
N ILE A 77 16.29 -9.86 1.35
CA ILE A 77 16.80 -8.73 0.56
C ILE A 77 16.00 -8.64 -0.73
N ASN A 78 15.24 -7.55 -0.87
CA ASN A 78 14.45 -7.24 -2.05
C ASN A 78 14.95 -5.97 -2.78
N GLU A 79 15.94 -5.26 -2.22
CA GLU A 79 16.70 -4.24 -2.92
C GLU A 79 18.18 -4.63 -2.98
N HIS A 80 18.54 -5.38 -4.04
CA HIS A 80 19.88 -5.96 -4.17
C HIS A 80 20.99 -4.91 -4.30
N GLY A 81 20.75 -3.77 -4.97
CA GLY A 81 21.76 -2.75 -5.19
C GLY A 81 22.25 -2.05 -3.91
N SER A 82 21.43 -2.00 -2.87
CA SER A 82 21.78 -1.45 -1.54
C SER A 82 22.01 -2.53 -0.48
N ASN A 83 21.84 -3.80 -0.85
CA ASN A 83 21.75 -4.92 0.07
C ASN A 83 20.77 -4.66 1.23
N ALA A 84 19.54 -4.23 0.94
CA ALA A 84 18.56 -3.91 1.97
C ALA A 84 17.22 -4.66 1.81
N ALA A 85 16.52 -4.81 2.93
CA ALA A 85 15.09 -5.11 2.94
C ALA A 85 14.32 -3.77 2.91
N ILE A 86 13.62 -3.49 1.82
CA ILE A 86 12.94 -2.22 1.57
C ILE A 86 11.42 -2.39 1.63
N HIS A 87 10.75 -1.41 2.26
CA HIS A 87 9.30 -1.16 2.11
C HIS A 87 8.35 -2.26 2.58
N GLY A 88 8.76 -3.01 3.60
CA GLY A 88 7.89 -3.95 4.29
C GLY A 88 7.59 -5.21 3.48
N LEU A 89 6.47 -5.84 3.83
CA LEU A 89 6.09 -7.18 3.34
C LEU A 89 4.74 -7.19 2.60
N LEU A 90 4.00 -6.07 2.64
CA LEU A 90 2.61 -5.99 2.18
C LEU A 90 2.40 -5.16 0.91
N ALA A 91 3.42 -4.45 0.42
CA ALA A 91 3.30 -3.55 -0.74
C ALA A 91 2.90 -4.25 -2.06
N TRP A 92 3.12 -5.57 -2.13
CA TRP A 92 2.86 -6.41 -3.31
C TRP A 92 1.88 -7.56 -3.04
N ARG A 93 1.19 -7.50 -1.90
CA ARG A 93 0.14 -8.48 -1.56
C ARG A 93 -1.21 -7.95 -2.00
N ASP A 94 -2.12 -8.84 -2.38
CA ASP A 94 -3.50 -8.46 -2.66
C ASP A 94 -4.28 -8.30 -1.36
N TRP A 95 -4.81 -7.11 -1.11
CA TRP A 95 -5.57 -6.80 0.10
C TRP A 95 -7.05 -7.12 -0.12
N GLN A 96 -7.70 -7.63 0.92
CA GLN A 96 -9.14 -7.82 0.89
C GLN A 96 -9.84 -6.47 0.95
N VAL A 97 -10.85 -6.27 0.10
CA VAL A 97 -11.76 -5.11 0.18
C VAL A 97 -12.90 -5.47 1.13
N ASP A 98 -13.01 -4.78 2.25
CA ASP A 98 -14.00 -5.08 3.29
C ASP A 98 -15.26 -4.21 3.17
N GLU A 99 -15.08 -2.95 2.80
CA GLU A 99 -16.16 -1.97 2.62
C GLU A 99 -15.90 -1.16 1.35
N LEU A 100 -16.96 -0.91 0.59
CA LEU A 100 -16.92 -0.01 -0.57
C LEU A 100 -18.22 0.78 -0.66
N THR A 101 -18.08 2.11 -0.69
CA THR A 101 -19.14 3.07 -0.98
C THR A 101 -18.65 4.04 -2.06
N ALA A 102 -19.48 5.00 -2.46
CA ALA A 102 -19.06 6.02 -3.44
C ALA A 102 -17.88 6.88 -2.95
N THR A 103 -17.76 7.10 -1.63
CA THR A 103 -16.80 8.05 -1.05
C THR A 103 -15.77 7.40 -0.13
N LYS A 104 -15.91 6.11 0.18
CA LYS A 104 -15.07 5.39 1.13
C LYS A 104 -14.79 3.96 0.70
N ALA A 105 -13.57 3.49 0.92
CA ALA A 105 -13.21 2.08 0.84
C ALA A 105 -12.31 1.67 2.02
N SER A 106 -12.50 0.46 2.54
CA SER A 106 -11.60 -0.12 3.53
C SER A 106 -11.01 -1.44 3.05
N PHE A 107 -9.75 -1.66 3.42
CA PHE A 107 -8.96 -2.82 3.04
C PHE A 107 -8.38 -3.47 4.28
N SER A 108 -8.30 -4.79 4.31
CA SER A 108 -7.58 -5.53 5.34
C SER A 108 -6.68 -6.61 4.78
N ILE A 109 -5.65 -6.94 5.54
CA ILE A 109 -4.79 -8.08 5.25
C ILE A 109 -4.19 -8.63 6.54
N PHE A 110 -4.08 -9.96 6.59
CA PHE A 110 -3.32 -10.68 7.61
C PHE A 110 -1.93 -11.01 7.09
N LEU A 111 -0.90 -10.54 7.81
CA LEU A 111 0.48 -10.96 7.66
C LEU A 111 0.79 -12.06 8.67
N PRO A 112 0.92 -13.33 8.25
CA PRO A 112 1.39 -14.38 9.14
C PRO A 112 2.87 -14.17 9.51
N PRO A 113 3.31 -14.69 10.67
CA PRO A 113 4.71 -14.65 11.05
C PRO A 113 5.57 -15.47 10.07
N SER A 114 6.83 -15.08 9.92
CA SER A 114 7.83 -15.75 9.09
C SER A 114 9.19 -15.76 9.79
N TYR A 115 10.14 -16.57 9.32
CA TYR A 115 11.47 -16.68 9.96
C TYR A 115 12.20 -15.34 10.10
N GLY A 116 12.06 -14.44 9.12
CA GLY A 116 12.68 -13.11 9.15
C GLY A 116 11.85 -12.05 9.86
N TYR A 117 10.58 -12.30 10.14
CA TYR A 117 9.66 -11.40 10.81
C TYR A 117 8.65 -12.24 11.60
N PRO A 118 8.95 -12.64 12.85
CA PRO A 118 8.17 -13.64 13.58
C PRO A 118 6.92 -13.04 14.25
N PHE A 119 6.43 -11.89 13.79
CA PHE A 119 5.26 -11.22 14.33
C PHE A 119 4.10 -11.35 13.34
N ALA A 120 2.92 -11.64 13.88
CA ALA A 120 1.69 -11.63 13.10
C ALA A 120 1.07 -10.23 13.13
N LEU A 121 0.54 -9.75 12.00
CA LEU A 121 -0.17 -8.46 11.94
C LEU A 121 -1.51 -8.61 11.23
N ILE A 122 -2.55 -7.98 11.77
CA ILE A 122 -3.75 -7.63 11.02
C ILE A 122 -3.64 -6.13 10.75
N SER A 123 -3.65 -5.76 9.48
CA SER A 123 -3.57 -4.35 9.06
C SER A 123 -4.88 -3.94 8.39
N GLN A 124 -5.33 -2.71 8.66
CA GLN A 124 -6.46 -2.09 7.98
C GLN A 124 -6.04 -0.74 7.40
N VAL A 125 -6.49 -0.44 6.19
CA VAL A 125 -6.32 0.85 5.52
C VAL A 125 -7.69 1.35 5.07
N ILE A 126 -7.98 2.63 5.32
CA ILE A 126 -9.24 3.26 4.92
C ILE A 126 -8.91 4.46 4.05
N TYR A 127 -9.56 4.53 2.88
CA TYR A 127 -9.56 5.69 2.02
C TYR A 127 -10.93 6.35 2.09
N SER A 128 -10.97 7.64 2.37
CA SER A 128 -12.21 8.43 2.44
C SER A 128 -12.03 9.75 1.70
N LEU A 129 -13.06 10.14 0.94
CA LEU A 129 -13.14 11.43 0.26
C LEU A 129 -14.34 12.24 0.77
N ASP A 130 -14.10 13.51 1.02
CA ASP A 130 -15.11 14.52 1.29
C ASP A 130 -15.19 15.52 0.13
N ALA A 131 -16.40 15.98 -0.19
CA ALA A 131 -16.63 16.85 -1.34
C ALA A 131 -15.99 18.23 -1.20
N THR A 132 -15.79 18.70 0.04
CA THR A 132 -15.29 20.05 0.33
C THR A 132 -13.80 20.02 0.66
N THR A 133 -13.39 19.07 1.49
CA THR A 133 -12.05 18.99 2.07
C THR A 133 -11.13 18.00 1.37
N GLY A 134 -11.64 17.15 0.47
CA GLY A 134 -10.86 16.16 -0.26
C GLY A 134 -10.56 14.91 0.59
N PRO A 135 -9.33 14.35 0.54
CA PRO A 135 -8.97 13.20 1.36
C PRO A 135 -9.12 13.48 2.87
N VAL A 136 -9.82 12.59 3.57
CA VAL A 136 -10.06 12.69 5.02
C VAL A 136 -9.35 11.56 5.78
N ARG A 137 -8.95 11.85 7.03
CA ARG A 137 -8.26 10.92 7.93
C ARG A 137 -9.19 9.85 8.48
#